data_AF-A0A1S8FCB1-F1
#
_entry.id   AF-A0A1S8FCB1-F1
#
_cell.length_a   1.000
_cell.length_b   1.000
_cell.length_c   1.000
_cell.angle_alpha   90.00
_cell.angle_beta   90.00
_cell.angle_gamma   90.00
#
_symmetry.space_group_name_H-M   'P 1'
#
loop_
_entity.id
_entity.type
_entity.pdbx_description
1 polymer ?
#
loop_
_entity_poly.entity_id
_entity_poly.type
_entity_poly.pdbx_seq_one_letter_code
_entity_poly.pdbx_strand_id
1 'polypeptide(L)'
;MKTQLFDVAWLDAREVITMAELARICALSPAELDELVDDGVLVPVEEGRQERLFSAECVMPLRTAGRLRQDFDLDLFTVELLLGYLNRIEALERQVRTLKAHLPY
;
A
#
# COMPACT_ATOMS: atom_id res chain seq x y z
N MET A 1 -12.29 28.54 -15.75
CA MET A 1 -11.41 27.60 -15.02
C MET A 1 -11.85 26.18 -15.35
N LYS A 2 -11.04 25.41 -16.08
CA LYS A 2 -11.35 24.01 -16.41
C LYS A 2 -11.11 23.16 -15.16
N THR A 3 -12.20 22.65 -14.59
CA THR A 3 -12.14 21.62 -13.54
C THR A 3 -11.49 20.39 -14.14
N GLN A 4 -10.24 20.16 -13.79
CA GLN A 4 -9.57 18.90 -14.08
C GLN A 4 -10.31 17.85 -13.25
N LEU A 5 -11.06 16.97 -13.92
CA LEU A 5 -11.55 15.75 -13.28
C LEU A 5 -10.29 14.97 -12.89
N PHE A 6 -9.95 14.98 -11.61
CA PHE A 6 -9.10 13.94 -11.07
C PHE A 6 -9.90 12.66 -11.21
N ASP A 7 -9.45 11.77 -12.08
CA ASP A 7 -9.97 10.42 -12.20
C ASP A 7 -9.58 9.71 -10.89
N VAL A 8 -10.45 9.86 -9.89
CA VAL A 8 -10.33 9.14 -8.62
C VAL A 8 -10.76 7.72 -8.93
N ALA A 9 -9.83 6.94 -9.48
CA ALA A 9 -9.97 5.50 -9.58
C ALA A 9 -10.06 4.97 -8.14
N TRP A 10 -11.27 4.60 -7.75
CA TRP A 10 -11.51 3.86 -6.52
C TRP A 10 -10.88 2.49 -6.71
N LEU A 11 -9.68 2.33 -6.16
CA LEU A 11 -8.93 1.08 -6.09
C LEU A 11 -9.73 0.07 -5.27
N ASP A 12 -10.63 -0.64 -5.94
CA ASP A 12 -11.39 -1.76 -5.37
C ASP A 12 -10.44 -2.95 -5.15
N ALA A 13 -10.75 -3.85 -4.21
CA ALA A 13 -9.89 -4.95 -3.78
C ALA A 13 -9.54 -5.99 -4.88
N ARG A 14 -10.08 -5.81 -6.10
CA ARG A 14 -9.82 -6.63 -7.28
C ARG A 14 -8.88 -5.99 -8.28
N GLU A 15 -8.52 -4.72 -8.09
CA GLU A 15 -7.59 -4.04 -8.98
C GLU A 15 -6.15 -4.40 -8.61
N VAL A 16 -5.32 -4.54 -9.64
CA VAL A 16 -3.89 -4.77 -9.51
C VAL A 16 -3.15 -3.55 -10.01
N ILE A 17 -2.00 -3.28 -9.41
CA ILE A 17 -1.16 -2.13 -9.72
C ILE A 17 0.25 -2.60 -10.08
N THR A 18 0.87 -1.96 -11.07
CA THR A 18 2.24 -2.26 -11.47
C THR A 18 3.26 -1.66 -10.51
N MET A 19 4.48 -2.22 -10.51
CA MET A 19 5.62 -1.64 -9.77
C MET A 19 5.86 -0.16 -10.14
N ALA A 20 5.78 0.17 -11.42
CA ALA A 20 6.02 1.53 -11.91
C ALA A 20 4.95 2.52 -11.45
N GLU A 21 3.70 2.09 -11.32
CA GLU A 21 2.62 2.90 -10.75
C GLU A 21 2.78 3.06 -9.23
N LEU A 22 3.12 1.99 -8.51
CA LEU A 22 3.40 2.05 -7.08
C LEU A 22 4.51 3.05 -6.76
N ALA A 23 5.61 3.00 -7.50
CA ALA A 23 6.74 3.92 -7.32
C ALA A 23 6.29 5.39 -7.48
N ARG A 24 5.48 5.68 -8.51
CA ARG A 24 4.95 7.03 -8.76
C ARG A 24 4.02 7.54 -7.66
N ILE A 25 3.20 6.66 -7.07
CA ILE A 25 2.15 7.07 -6.13
C ILE A 25 2.63 7.08 -4.68
N CYS A 26 3.56 6.18 -4.33
CA CYS A 26 4.00 5.98 -2.95
C CYS A 26 5.28 6.75 -2.59
N ALA A 27 5.84 7.50 -3.55
CA ALA A 27 7.08 8.27 -3.39
C ALA A 27 8.27 7.40 -2.92
N LEU A 28 8.31 6.17 -3.45
CA LEU A 28 9.39 5.20 -3.32
C LEU A 28 9.97 4.95 -4.70
N SER A 29 11.28 4.79 -4.77
CA SER A 29 11.97 4.41 -6.00
C SER A 29 11.72 2.93 -6.33
N PRO A 30 11.88 2.52 -7.60
CA PRO A 30 11.76 1.11 -7.97
C PRO A 30 12.70 0.19 -7.19
N ALA A 31 13.93 0.64 -6.90
CA ALA A 31 14.91 -0.13 -6.14
C ALA A 31 14.48 -0.36 -4.69
N GLU A 32 13.91 0.66 -4.04
CA GLU A 32 13.35 0.52 -2.69
C GLU A 32 12.16 -0.44 -2.69
N LEU A 33 11.31 -0.41 -3.72
CA LEU A 33 10.21 -1.37 -3.82
C LEU A 33 10.69 -2.80 -4.12
N ASP A 34 11.77 -2.96 -4.88
CA ASP A 34 12.41 -4.26 -5.09
C ASP A 34 12.91 -4.83 -3.76
N GLU A 35 13.57 -4.03 -2.93
CA GLU A 35 14.03 -4.43 -1.60
C GLU A 35 12.87 -4.87 -0.71
N LEU A 36 11.76 -4.10 -0.68
CA LEU A 36 10.54 -4.51 0.04
C LEU A 36 9.94 -5.84 -0.46
N VAL A 37 10.13 -6.17 -1.75
CA VAL A 37 9.71 -7.46 -2.31
C VAL A 37 10.65 -8.58 -1.87
N ASP A 38 11.95 -8.32 -1.92
CA ASP A 38 12.99 -9.28 -1.51
C ASP A 38 12.88 -9.63 -0.02
N ASP A 39 12.52 -8.67 0.82
CA ASP A 39 12.25 -8.86 2.25
C ASP A 39 10.86 -9.47 2.54
N GLY A 40 10.04 -9.70 1.51
CA GLY A 40 8.72 -10.31 1.61
C GLY A 40 7.65 -9.42 2.25
N VAL A 41 7.96 -8.13 2.44
CA VAL A 41 7.06 -7.13 3.01
C VAL A 41 6.01 -6.69 2.00
N LEU A 42 6.40 -6.57 0.73
CA LEU A 42 5.53 -6.32 -0.40
C LEU A 42 5.45 -7.57 -1.28
N VAL A 43 4.28 -8.20 -1.35
CA VAL A 43 4.12 -9.48 -2.05
C VAL A 43 3.35 -9.29 -3.36
N PRO A 44 3.92 -9.69 -4.52
CA PRO A 44 3.18 -9.72 -5.78
C PRO A 44 1.98 -10.68 -5.72
N VAL A 45 0.93 -10.39 -6.48
CA VAL A 45 -0.27 -11.24 -6.57
C VAL A 45 0.05 -12.60 -7.21
N GLU A 46 1.03 -12.63 -8.13
CA GLU A 46 1.49 -13.85 -8.80
C GLU A 46 3.00 -13.78 -9.02
N GLU A 47 3.71 -14.82 -8.60
CA GLU A 47 5.16 -14.94 -8.77
C GLU A 47 5.54 -15.34 -10.20
N GLY A 48 6.73 -14.95 -10.64
CA GLY A 48 7.29 -15.39 -11.92
C GLY A 48 6.74 -14.71 -13.19
N ARG A 49 5.80 -13.77 -13.05
CA ARG A 49 5.42 -12.89 -14.18
C ARG A 49 6.55 -11.93 -14.54
N GLN A 50 6.67 -11.63 -15.83
CA GLN A 50 7.65 -10.66 -16.33
C GLN A 50 7.39 -9.24 -15.79
N GLU A 51 6.11 -8.88 -15.64
CA GLU A 51 5.67 -7.66 -14.95
C GLU A 51 5.03 -8.03 -13.61
N ARG A 52 5.57 -7.49 -12.52
CA ARG A 52 5.04 -7.72 -11.17
C ARG A 52 3.81 -6.86 -10.94
N LEU A 53 2.76 -7.50 -10.47
CA LEU A 53 1.47 -6.90 -10.14
C LEU A 53 1.22 -7.07 -8.65
N PHE A 54 0.71 -6.03 -8.02
CA PHE A 54 0.43 -5.98 -6.59
C PHE A 54 -1.04 -5.70 -6.35
N SER A 55 -1.55 -6.11 -5.19
CA SER A 55 -2.90 -5.72 -4.79
C SER A 55 -2.99 -4.21 -4.64
N ALA A 56 -4.02 -3.62 -5.23
CA ALA A 56 -4.42 -2.23 -5.01
C ALA A 56 -4.48 -1.82 -3.52
N GLU A 57 -4.82 -2.76 -2.64
CA GLU A 57 -4.94 -2.53 -1.20
C GLU A 57 -3.61 -2.08 -0.55
N CYS A 58 -2.45 -2.45 -1.13
CA CYS A 58 -1.16 -2.05 -0.57
C CYS A 58 -0.85 -0.56 -0.77
N VAL A 59 -1.54 0.13 -1.69
CA VAL A 59 -1.23 1.52 -2.07
C VAL A 59 -1.36 2.47 -0.88
N MET A 60 -2.45 2.38 -0.12
CA MET A 60 -2.70 3.28 1.00
C MET A 60 -1.69 3.15 2.15
N PRO A 61 -1.42 1.94 2.69
CA PRO A 61 -0.40 1.78 3.73
C PRO A 61 1.00 2.11 3.20
N LEU A 62 1.33 1.72 1.96
CA LEU A 62 2.66 2.00 1.38
C LEU A 62 2.89 3.49 1.14
N ARG A 63 1.89 4.20 0.62
CA ARG A 63 1.95 5.67 0.48
C ARG A 63 2.08 6.37 1.82
N THR A 64 1.42 5.85 2.86
CA THR A 64 1.54 6.40 4.22
C THR A 64 2.95 6.19 4.77
N ALA A 65 3.50 4.98 4.64
CA ALA A 65 4.86 4.67 5.07
C ALA A 65 5.91 5.50 4.29
N GLY A 66 5.77 5.61 2.97
CA GLY A 66 6.66 6.42 2.12
C GLY A 66 6.64 7.91 2.49
N ARG A 67 5.47 8.46 2.80
CA ARG A 67 5.35 9.84 3.32
C ARG A 67 6.00 10.01 4.69
N LEU A 68 5.76 9.11 5.64
CA LEU A 68 6.39 9.16 6.95
C LEU A 68 7.91 9.09 6.84
N ARG A 69 8.43 8.28 5.92
CA ARG A 69 9.87 8.23 5.65
C ARG A 69 10.43 9.58 5.26
N GLN A 70 9.77 10.28 4.32
CA GLN A 70 10.21 11.60 3.86
C GLN A 70 10.04 12.68 4.93
N ASP A 71 8.91 12.67 5.63
CA ASP A 71 8.56 13.67 6.64
C ASP A 71 9.49 13.60 7.86
N PHE A 72 10.06 12.41 8.16
CA PHE A 72 10.90 12.15 9.32
C PHE A 72 12.34 11.70 8.99
N ASP A 73 12.75 11.75 7.72
CA ASP A 73 14.08 11.33 7.22
C ASP A 73 14.47 9.91 7.71
N LEU A 74 13.55 8.96 7.58
CA LEU A 74 13.71 7.59 8.05
C LEU A 74 14.40 6.71 7.00
N ASP A 75 15.02 5.62 7.45
CA ASP A 75 15.56 4.59 6.55
C ASP A 75 14.45 3.68 5.98
N LEU A 76 14.82 2.85 5.00
CA LEU A 76 13.88 1.91 4.38
C LEU A 76 13.45 0.78 5.32
N PHE A 77 14.35 0.33 6.20
CA PHE A 77 14.00 -0.65 7.23
C PHE A 77 12.85 -0.17 8.13
N THR A 78 12.83 1.12 8.47
CA THR A 78 11.72 1.71 9.22
C THR A 78 10.42 1.70 8.41
N VAL A 79 10.48 1.84 7.08
CA VAL A 79 9.31 1.70 6.20
C VAL A 79 8.75 0.29 6.21
N GLU A 80 9.59 -0.74 6.21
CA GLU A 80 9.15 -2.14 6.32
C GLU A 80 8.34 -2.36 7.60
N LEU A 81 8.89 -1.89 8.72
CA LEU A 81 8.26 -1.99 10.03
C LEU A 81 6.93 -1.22 10.08
N LEU A 82 6.93 0.02 9.56
CA LEU A 82 5.72 0.85 9.47
C LEU A 82 4.64 0.17 8.62
N LEU A 83 5.01 -0.41 7.49
CA LEU A 83 4.07 -1.10 6.61
C LEU A 83 3.42 -2.29 7.33
N GLY A 84 4.22 -3.09 8.04
CA GLY A 84 3.71 -4.18 8.87
C GLY A 84 2.69 -3.71 9.92
N TYR A 85 3.00 -2.61 10.62
CA TYR A 85 2.07 -2.04 11.62
C TYR A 85 0.81 -1.43 10.98
N LEU A 86 0.93 -0.71 9.87
CA LEU A 86 -0.21 -0.13 9.17
C LEU A 86 -1.18 -1.21 8.69
N ASN A 87 -0.65 -2.27 8.08
CA ASN A 87 -1.46 -3.44 7.67
C ASN A 87 -2.14 -4.10 8.86
N ARG A 88 -1.42 -4.22 10.00
CA ARG A 88 -1.99 -4.79 11.22
C ARG A 88 -3.11 -3.92 11.81
N ILE A 89 -2.93 -2.61 11.85
CA ILE A 89 -3.95 -1.65 12.31
C ILE A 89 -5.18 -1.77 11.42
N GLU A 90 -5.00 -1.74 10.10
CA GLU A 90 -6.12 -1.82 9.16
C GLU A 90 -6.93 -3.13 9.34
N ALA A 91 -6.23 -4.26 9.49
CA ALA A 91 -6.85 -5.55 9.74
C ALA A 91 -7.64 -5.55 11.07
N LEU A 92 -7.07 -4.99 12.14
CA LEU A 92 -7.73 -4.88 13.43
C LEU A 92 -8.96 -3.96 13.38
N GLU A 93 -8.85 -2.81 12.72
CA GLU A 93 -9.99 -1.91 12.54
C GLU A 93 -11.11 -2.57 11.72
N ARG A 94 -10.76 -3.35 10.70
CA ARG A 94 -11.73 -4.13 9.92
C ARG A 94 -12.46 -5.12 10.80
N GLN A 95 -11.75 -5.87 11.65
CA GLN A 95 -12.36 -6.78 12.63
C GLN A 95 -13.30 -6.04 13.59
N VAL A 96 -12.87 -4.88 14.12
CA VAL A 96 -13.70 -4.05 15.01
C VAL A 96 -14.97 -3.58 14.30
N ARG A 97 -14.87 -3.10 13.05
CA ARG A 97 -16.04 -2.69 12.24
C ARG A 97 -16.99 -3.86 12.03
N THR A 98 -16.48 -5.04 11.69
CA THR A 98 -17.29 -6.26 11.53
C THR A 98 -17.99 -6.62 12.84
N LEU A 99 -17.29 -6.66 13.97
CA LEU A 99 -17.89 -7.01 15.27
C LEU A 99 -18.98 -6.02 15.68
N LYS A 100 -18.74 -4.72 15.50
CA LYS A 100 -19.73 -3.67 15.79
C LYS A 100 -20.99 -3.80 14.93
N ALA A 101 -20.85 -4.20 13.66
CA ALA A 101 -22.00 -4.42 12.78
C ALA A 101 -22.89 -5.60 13.20
N HIS A 102 -22.37 -6.54 14.00
CA HIS A 102 -23.11 -7.71 14.48
C HIS A 102 -23.75 -7.50 15.86
N LEU A 103 -23.52 -6.36 16.52
CA LEU A 103 -24.21 -6.05 17.78
C LEU A 103 -25.64 -5.58 17.47
N PRO A 104 -26.69 -6.21 18.03
CA PRO A 104 -28.02 -5.61 18.04
C PRO A 104 -27.98 -4.35 18.92
N TYR A 105 -28.61 -3.27 18.45
CA TYR A 105 -28.78 -2.02 19.20
C TYR A 105 -29.43 -2.26 20.56
#